data_AF-A0A7I6MYP0-F1
#
_entry.id   AF-A0A7I6MYP0-F1
#
_cell.length_a   1.000
_cell.length_b   1.000
_cell.length_c   1.000
_cell.angle_alpha   90.00
_cell.angle_beta   90.00
_cell.angle_gamma   90.00
#
_symmetry.space_group_name_H-M   'P 1'
#
loop_
_entity.id
_entity.type
_entity.pdbx_description
1 polymer ?
#
loop_
_entity_poly.entity_id
_entity_poly.type
_entity_poly.pdbx_seq_one_letter_code
_entity_poly.pdbx_strand_id
1 'polypeptide(L)'
;DEIRQIVQKRRDFEYTMKRTPLRKVDCLRYIEYEINLDALRRQRKKRMGLQKKSLSDFAGMQRVHNIFDRALMKHRGDVDLWLQHIAFCKNTGSTKIMSKLFTKALQLHPRNEALWIEAASWEFASNLNVDSARVLMQRSIR
;
A
#
# COMPACT_ATOMS: atom_id res chain seq x y z
N ASP A 1 -20.66 -0.33 -21.89
CA ASP A 1 -21.28 -0.48 -20.55
C ASP A 1 -20.36 -0.90 -19.41
N GLU A 2 -19.25 -1.60 -19.67
CA GLU A 2 -18.33 -2.08 -18.61
C GLU A 2 -17.75 -0.96 -17.71
N ILE A 3 -17.36 0.18 -18.28
CA ILE A 3 -16.81 1.32 -17.51
C ILE A 3 -17.85 1.84 -16.51
N ARG A 4 -19.13 1.91 -16.89
CA ARG A 4 -20.21 2.33 -15.99
C ARG A 4 -20.33 1.38 -14.80
N GLN A 5 -20.21 0.08 -15.02
CA GLN A 5 -20.25 -0.93 -13.94
C GLN A 5 -19.06 -0.78 -12.98
N ILE A 6 -17.85 -0.54 -13.51
CA ILE A 6 -16.66 -0.29 -12.68
C ILE A 6 -16.85 0.98 -11.83
N VAL A 7 -17.37 2.05 -12.44
CA VAL A 7 -17.64 3.31 -11.73
C VAL A 7 -18.69 3.11 -10.64
N GLN A 8 -19.77 2.36 -10.93
CA GLN A 8 -20.80 2.05 -9.94
C GLN A 8 -20.23 1.23 -8.77
N LYS A 9 -19.48 0.16 -9.04
CA LYS A 9 -18.85 -0.64 -7.98
C LYS A 9 -17.91 0.18 -7.10
N ARG A 10 -17.07 1.03 -7.71
CA ARG A 10 -16.21 1.96 -6.96
C ARG A 10 -17.02 2.89 -6.07
N ARG A 11 -18.14 3.42 -6.58
CA ARG A 11 -19.03 4.29 -5.80
C ARG A 11 -19.61 3.54 -4.59
N ASP A 12 -20.01 2.29 -4.76
CA ASP A 12 -20.54 1.46 -3.67
C ASP A 12 -19.48 1.17 -2.60
N PHE A 13 -18.23 0.90 -3.02
CA PHE A 13 -17.09 0.79 -2.10
C PHE A 13 -16.81 2.12 -1.39
N GLU A 14 -16.84 3.26 -2.07
CA GLU A 14 -16.65 4.57 -1.43
C GLU A 14 -17.76 4.91 -0.43
N TYR A 15 -19.01 4.53 -0.72
CA TYR A 15 -20.10 4.63 0.26
C TYR A 15 -19.82 3.77 1.48
N THR A 16 -19.39 2.53 1.28
CA THR A 16 -19.06 1.60 2.37
C THR A 16 -17.89 2.13 3.21
N MET A 17 -16.87 2.69 2.58
CA MET A 17 -15.70 3.30 3.23
C MET A 17 -16.03 4.58 4.02
N LYS A 18 -17.14 5.25 3.70
CA LYS A 18 -17.62 6.42 4.45
C LYS A 18 -18.52 6.05 5.63
N ARG A 19 -19.00 4.81 5.71
CA ARG A 19 -19.81 4.34 6.84
C ARG A 19 -18.94 4.28 8.10
N THR A 20 -19.54 4.63 9.23
CA THR A 20 -18.94 4.48 10.56
C THR A 20 -19.71 3.37 11.29
N PRO A 21 -19.05 2.35 11.86
CA PRO A 21 -17.60 2.12 11.88
C PRO A 21 -17.05 1.56 10.57
N LEU A 22 -15.85 1.99 10.19
CA LEU A 22 -15.12 1.44 9.05
C LEU A 22 -14.57 0.06 9.40
N ARG A 23 -15.07 -0.99 8.75
CA ARG A 23 -14.59 -2.36 8.97
C ARG A 23 -13.34 -2.61 8.13
N LYS A 24 -12.33 -3.26 8.72
CA LYS A 24 -11.09 -3.64 8.04
C LYS A 24 -11.37 -4.50 6.80
N VAL A 25 -12.32 -5.44 6.91
CA VAL A 25 -12.75 -6.33 5.83
C VAL A 25 -13.20 -5.57 4.59
N ASP A 26 -13.92 -4.45 4.76
CA ASP A 26 -14.41 -3.66 3.62
C ASP A 26 -13.24 -2.96 2.90
N CYS A 27 -12.23 -2.49 3.63
CA CYS A 27 -11.00 -1.95 3.05
C CYS A 27 -10.26 -3.02 2.24
N LEU A 28 -10.08 -4.21 2.81
CA LEU A 28 -9.36 -5.31 2.17
C LEU A 28 -10.07 -5.77 0.89
N ARG A 29 -11.40 -5.89 0.92
CA ARG A 29 -12.20 -6.21 -0.27
C ARG A 29 -12.06 -5.16 -1.37
N TYR A 30 -11.99 -3.88 -1.00
CA TYR A 30 -11.79 -2.80 -1.98
C TYR A 30 -10.38 -2.84 -2.59
N ILE A 31 -9.36 -3.09 -1.76
CA ILE A 31 -7.96 -3.26 -2.21
C ILE A 31 -7.87 -4.44 -3.20
N GLU A 32 -8.41 -5.60 -2.84
CA GLU A 32 -8.43 -6.79 -3.70
C GLU A 32 -9.13 -6.50 -5.04
N TYR A 33 -10.27 -5.81 -4.99
CA TYR A 33 -10.99 -5.41 -6.20
C TYR A 33 -10.15 -4.51 -7.12
N GLU A 34 -9.47 -3.50 -6.58
CA GLU A 34 -8.61 -2.61 -7.38
C GLU A 34 -7.37 -3.32 -7.93
N ILE A 35 -6.77 -4.25 -7.18
CA ILE A 35 -5.66 -5.09 -7.66
C ILE A 35 -6.10 -5.95 -8.84
N ASN A 36 -7.24 -6.63 -8.72
CA ASN A 36 -7.80 -7.47 -9.78
C ASN A 36 -8.16 -6.66 -11.03
N LEU A 37 -8.73 -5.46 -10.84
CA LEU A 37 -9.04 -4.55 -11.93
C LEU A 37 -7.78 -4.06 -12.65
N ASP A 38 -6.70 -3.74 -11.92
CA ASP A 38 -5.43 -3.35 -12.53
C ASP A 38 -4.75 -4.52 -13.25
N ALA A 39 -4.82 -5.74 -12.71
CA ALA A 39 -4.33 -6.94 -13.38
C ALA A 39 -5.06 -7.19 -14.72
N LEU A 40 -6.39 -7.10 -14.72
CA LEU A 40 -7.21 -7.20 -15.93
C LEU A 40 -6.86 -6.13 -16.96
N ARG A 41 -6.66 -4.89 -16.51
CA ARG A 41 -6.23 -3.77 -17.35
C ARG A 41 -4.86 -4.05 -17.99
N ARG A 42 -3.87 -4.54 -17.23
CA ARG A 42 -2.54 -4.90 -17.75
C ARG A 42 -2.62 -6.01 -18.79
N GLN A 43 -3.43 -7.05 -18.56
CA GLN A 43 -3.64 -8.12 -19.54
C GLN A 43 -4.25 -7.61 -20.85
N ARG A 44 -5.28 -6.76 -20.77
CA ARG A 44 -5.90 -6.15 -21.96
C ARG A 44 -4.95 -5.23 -22.70
N LYS A 45 -4.16 -4.44 -21.97
CA LYS A 45 -3.12 -3.59 -22.56
C LYS A 45 -2.10 -4.41 -23.33
N LYS A 46 -1.65 -5.53 -22.76
CA LYS A 46 -0.74 -6.48 -23.43
C LYS A 46 -1.37 -7.08 -24.68
N ARG A 47 -2.64 -7.50 -24.61
CA ARG A 47 -3.38 -8.06 -25.76
C ARG A 47 -3.57 -7.06 -26.90
N MET A 48 -3.76 -5.78 -26.58
CA MET A 48 -3.88 -4.71 -27.58
C MET A 48 -2.53 -4.19 -28.10
N GLY A 49 -1.39 -4.72 -27.62
CA GLY A 49 -0.06 -4.29 -28.06
C GLY A 49 0.30 -2.83 -27.69
N LEU A 50 -0.44 -2.22 -26.76
CA LEU A 50 -0.25 -0.82 -26.38
C LEU A 50 0.98 -0.67 -25.48
N GLN A 51 2.06 -0.11 -26.01
CA GLN A 51 3.32 0.10 -25.28
C GLN A 51 3.37 1.44 -24.53
N LYS A 52 2.56 2.43 -24.92
CA LYS A 52 2.59 3.76 -24.29
C LYS A 52 2.16 3.67 -22.83
N LYS A 53 2.99 4.22 -21.94
CA LYS A 53 2.62 4.44 -20.53
C LYS A 53 1.58 5.57 -20.49
N SER A 54 0.47 5.31 -19.82
CA SER A 54 -0.66 6.24 -19.65
C SER A 54 -0.84 6.54 -18.17
N LEU A 55 -1.49 7.67 -17.85
CA LEU A 55 -1.91 8.00 -16.48
C LEU A 55 -2.72 6.87 -15.82
N SER A 56 -3.48 6.12 -16.63
CA SER A 56 -4.22 4.94 -16.16
C SER A 56 -3.32 3.85 -15.58
N ASP A 57 -2.04 3.80 -15.95
CA ASP A 57 -1.07 2.82 -15.42
C ASP A 57 -0.72 3.05 -13.95
N PHE A 58 -0.71 4.31 -13.54
CA PHE A 58 -0.33 4.71 -12.19
C PHE A 58 -1.57 4.90 -11.30
N ALA A 59 -2.70 5.29 -11.88
CA ALA A 59 -3.92 5.62 -11.14
C ALA A 59 -4.48 4.44 -10.32
N GLY A 60 -4.40 3.21 -10.83
CA GLY A 60 -4.84 2.02 -10.09
C GLY A 60 -4.00 1.80 -8.83
N MET A 61 -2.67 1.82 -8.99
CA MET A 61 -1.73 1.62 -7.88
C MET A 61 -1.84 2.73 -6.83
N GLN A 62 -1.93 4.00 -7.26
CA GLN A 62 -2.15 5.13 -6.35
C GLN A 62 -3.45 4.99 -5.56
N ARG A 63 -4.53 4.52 -6.19
CA ARG A 63 -5.80 4.30 -5.48
C ARG A 63 -5.66 3.25 -4.39
N VAL A 64 -4.96 2.14 -4.65
CA VAL A 64 -4.69 1.12 -3.64
C VAL A 64 -3.91 1.72 -2.45
N HIS A 65 -2.84 2.49 -2.71
CA HIS A 65 -2.10 3.16 -1.63
C HIS A 65 -2.98 4.13 -0.82
N ASN A 66 -3.85 4.90 -1.48
CA ASN A 66 -4.77 5.81 -0.80
C ASN A 66 -5.80 5.07 0.08
N ILE A 67 -6.27 3.89 -0.35
CA ILE A 67 -7.17 3.05 0.45
C ILE A 67 -6.44 2.53 1.69
N PHE A 68 -5.20 2.04 1.53
CA PHE A 68 -4.36 1.65 2.67
C PHE A 68 -4.11 2.82 3.63
N ASP A 69 -3.73 4.00 3.14
CA ASP A 69 -3.52 5.18 3.98
C ASP A 69 -4.78 5.55 4.78
N ARG A 70 -5.96 5.49 4.16
CA ARG A 70 -7.25 5.73 4.87
C ARG A 70 -7.52 4.65 5.92
N ALA A 71 -7.24 3.39 5.61
CA ALA A 71 -7.43 2.27 6.52
C ALA A 71 -6.49 2.40 7.73
N LEU A 72 -5.20 2.71 7.50
CA LEU A 72 -4.19 2.93 8.53
C LEU A 72 -4.51 4.15 9.40
N MET A 73 -5.06 5.23 8.82
CA MET A 73 -5.47 6.41 9.60
C MET A 73 -6.59 6.11 10.60
N LYS A 74 -7.47 5.16 10.29
CA LYS A 74 -8.57 4.71 11.16
C LYS A 74 -8.13 3.61 12.12
N HIS A 75 -7.33 2.66 11.65
CA HIS A 75 -6.86 1.49 12.39
C HIS A 75 -5.35 1.57 12.68
N ARG A 76 -4.90 2.66 13.30
CA ARG A 76 -3.46 2.95 13.50
C ARG A 76 -2.73 1.88 14.30
N GLY A 77 -3.43 1.27 15.27
CA GLY A 77 -2.89 0.25 16.17
C GLY A 77 -2.77 -1.15 15.56
N ASP A 78 -3.31 -1.38 14.36
CA ASP A 78 -3.32 -2.70 13.76
C ASP A 78 -2.04 -2.98 12.97
N VAL A 79 -1.08 -3.66 13.61
CA VAL A 79 0.22 -4.03 13.01
C VAL A 79 0.03 -4.88 11.75
N ASP A 80 -0.98 -5.75 11.70
CA ASP A 80 -1.21 -6.61 10.55
C ASP A 80 -1.50 -5.79 9.27
N LEU A 81 -2.29 -4.72 9.41
CA LEU A 81 -2.58 -3.82 8.30
C LEU A 81 -1.33 -3.07 7.80
N TRP A 82 -0.40 -2.73 8.71
CA TRP A 82 0.90 -2.15 8.34
C TRP A 82 1.74 -3.15 7.54
N LEU A 83 1.84 -4.39 8.00
CA LEU A 83 2.58 -5.46 7.33
C LEU A 83 2.01 -5.75 5.94
N GLN A 84 0.69 -5.79 5.79
CA GLN A 84 0.04 -5.96 4.48
C GLN A 84 0.37 -4.81 3.52
N HIS A 85 0.40 -3.56 4.00
CA HIS A 85 0.76 -2.42 3.17
C HIS A 85 2.25 -2.42 2.80
N ILE A 86 3.13 -2.85 3.69
CA ILE A 86 4.56 -3.06 3.43
C ILE A 86 4.76 -4.15 2.37
N ALA A 87 4.10 -5.30 2.51
CA ALA A 87 4.13 -6.39 1.54
C ALA A 87 3.65 -5.92 0.15
N PHE A 88 2.58 -5.12 0.10
CA PHE A 88 2.12 -4.51 -1.15
C PHE A 88 3.15 -3.53 -1.74
N CYS A 89 3.79 -2.71 -0.92
CA CYS A 89 4.84 -1.79 -1.38
C CYS A 89 6.08 -2.55 -1.90
N LYS A 90 6.47 -3.67 -1.26
CA LYS A 90 7.53 -4.57 -1.73
C LYS A 90 7.21 -5.14 -3.12
N ASN A 91 5.99 -5.64 -3.31
CA ASN A 91 5.56 -6.21 -4.59
C ASN A 91 5.45 -5.17 -5.72
N THR A 92 5.14 -3.91 -5.38
CA THR A 92 5.03 -2.83 -6.37
C THR A 92 6.36 -2.10 -6.64
N GLY A 93 7.39 -2.32 -5.82
CA GLY A 93 8.68 -1.63 -5.94
C GLY A 93 8.61 -0.14 -5.60
N SER A 94 7.61 0.29 -4.84
CA SER A 94 7.37 1.71 -4.53
C SER A 94 8.27 2.22 -3.40
N THR A 95 9.57 2.37 -3.66
CA THR A 95 10.59 2.70 -2.64
C THR A 95 10.29 3.97 -1.84
N LYS A 96 9.89 5.06 -2.51
CA LYS A 96 9.56 6.34 -1.86
C LYS A 96 8.35 6.25 -0.92
N ILE A 97 7.33 5.48 -1.30
CA ILE A 97 6.14 5.28 -0.47
C ILE A 97 6.51 4.40 0.72
N MET A 98 7.32 3.37 0.49
CA MET A 98 7.77 2.45 1.53
C MET A 98 8.58 3.15 2.63
N SER A 99 9.53 4.01 2.28
CA SER A 99 10.32 4.75 3.28
C SER A 99 9.43 5.67 4.15
N LYS A 100 8.46 6.36 3.53
CA LYS A 100 7.44 7.14 4.26
C LYS A 100 6.57 6.25 5.16
N LEU A 101 6.22 5.06 4.67
CA LEU A 101 5.41 4.11 5.41
C LEU A 101 6.14 3.60 6.65
N PHE A 102 7.40 3.17 6.50
CA PHE A 102 8.25 2.78 7.62
C PHE A 102 8.40 3.91 8.63
N THR A 103 8.66 5.13 8.18
CA THR A 103 8.78 6.29 9.07
C THR A 103 7.52 6.48 9.94
N LYS A 104 6.33 6.38 9.34
CA LYS A 104 5.06 6.47 10.08
C LYS A 104 4.81 5.26 10.99
N ALA A 105 5.15 4.05 10.51
CA ALA A 105 4.96 2.81 11.26
C ALA A 105 5.80 2.82 12.54
N LEU A 106 7.08 3.21 12.44
CA LEU A 106 8.01 3.26 13.56
C LEU A 106 7.64 4.35 14.59
N GLN A 107 7.07 5.47 14.13
CA GLN A 107 6.54 6.51 15.04
C GLN A 107 5.33 6.03 15.85
N LEU A 108 4.47 5.19 15.26
CA LEU A 108 3.26 4.69 15.92
C LEU A 108 3.52 3.44 16.75
N HIS A 109 4.48 2.60 16.34
CA HIS A 109 4.79 1.31 16.95
C HIS A 109 6.26 1.23 17.39
N PRO A 110 6.73 2.12 18.29
CA PRO A 110 8.14 2.16 18.68
C PRO A 110 8.60 0.89 19.41
N ARG A 111 7.68 0.21 20.11
CA ARG A 111 7.97 -1.03 20.88
C ARG A 111 8.06 -2.28 19.99
N ASN A 112 7.66 -2.22 18.73
CA ASN A 112 7.66 -3.40 17.87
C ASN A 112 9.00 -3.55 17.16
N GLU A 113 9.91 -4.32 17.76
CA GLU A 113 11.25 -4.62 17.24
C GLU A 113 11.23 -5.24 15.84
N ALA A 114 10.22 -6.07 15.53
CA ALA A 114 10.11 -6.71 14.22
C ALA A 114 9.97 -5.69 13.08
N LEU A 115 9.21 -4.61 13.30
CA LEU A 115 9.06 -3.52 12.32
C LEU A 115 10.38 -2.77 12.12
N TRP A 116 11.19 -2.59 13.18
CA TRP A 116 12.50 -1.97 13.06
C TRP A 116 13.48 -2.82 12.25
N ILE A 117 13.52 -4.12 12.52
CA ILE A 117 14.37 -5.07 11.79
C ILE A 117 13.97 -5.11 10.31
N GLU A 118 12.67 -5.17 10.03
CA GLU A 118 12.17 -5.19 8.66
C GLU A 118 12.46 -3.88 7.91
N ALA A 119 12.33 -2.73 8.58
CA ALA A 119 12.68 -1.42 8.01
C ALA A 119 14.17 -1.31 7.70
N ALA A 120 15.04 -1.70 8.64
CA ALA A 120 16.49 -1.65 8.47
C ALA A 120 16.97 -2.62 7.38
N SER A 121 16.43 -3.85 7.36
CA SER A 121 16.72 -4.84 6.32
C SER A 121 16.31 -4.33 4.94
N TRP A 122 15.15 -3.67 4.84
CA TRP A 122 14.69 -3.11 3.58
C TRP A 122 15.54 -1.93 3.09
N GLU A 123 15.87 -0.97 3.96
CA GLU A 123 16.72 0.18 3.62
C GLU A 123 18.11 -0.28 3.15
N PHE A 124 18.66 -1.33 3.78
CA PHE A 124 19.91 -1.95 3.35
C PHE A 124 19.80 -2.64 1.99
N ALA A 125 18.79 -3.50 1.81
CA ALA A 125 18.66 -4.33 0.61
C ALA A 125 18.21 -3.54 -0.64
N SER A 126 17.32 -2.57 -0.48
CA SER A 126 16.71 -1.86 -1.62
C SER A 126 17.32 -0.49 -1.90
N ASN A 127 17.69 0.26 -0.86
CA ASN A 127 18.24 1.62 -1.04
C ASN A 127 19.78 1.63 -0.97
N LEU A 128 20.44 0.50 -0.69
CA LEU A 128 21.89 0.39 -0.45
C LEU A 128 22.41 1.42 0.57
N ASN A 129 21.53 1.89 1.45
CA ASN A 129 21.83 2.97 2.38
C ASN A 129 22.16 2.39 3.76
N VAL A 130 23.43 2.03 3.92
CA VAL A 130 23.96 1.39 5.13
C VAL A 130 23.85 2.32 6.35
N ASP A 131 24.01 3.63 6.16
CA ASP A 131 23.93 4.61 7.23
C ASP A 131 22.52 4.73 7.79
N SER A 132 21.51 4.77 6.91
CA SER A 132 20.11 4.81 7.33
C SER A 132 19.70 3.53 8.05
N ALA A 133 20.13 2.36 7.55
CA ALA A 133 19.90 1.08 8.23
C ALA A 133 20.56 1.03 9.62
N ARG A 134 21.79 1.56 9.76
CA ARG A 134 22.49 1.65 11.04
C ARG A 134 21.75 2.55 12.04
N VAL A 135 21.30 3.72 11.61
CA VAL A 135 20.56 4.66 12.47
C VAL A 135 19.23 4.04 12.94
N LEU A 136 18.53 3.32 12.06
CA LEU A 136 17.30 2.61 12.41
C LEU A 136 17.56 1.52 13.46
N MET A 137 18.60 0.72 13.29
CA MET A 137 18.97 -0.33 14.25
C MET A 137 19.45 0.24 15.60
N GLN A 138 20.18 1.35 15.58
CA GLN A 138 20.58 2.03 16.82
C GLN A 138 19.38 2.61 17.58
N ARG A 139 18.36 3.09 16.86
CA ARG A 139 17.12 3.58 17.46
C ARG A 139 16.24 2.47 18.03
N SER A 140 16.29 1.26 17.47
CA SER A 140 15.48 0.14 17.98
C SER A 140 16.00 -0.42 19.31
N ILE A 141 17.27 -0.18 19.64
CA ILE A 141 17.92 -0.67 20.87
C ILE A 141 17.81 0.37 22.02
N ARG A 142 17.42 1.61 21.70
CA ARG A 142 17.37 2.74 22.64
C ARG A 142 15.96 2.91 23.20
#